data_AF-T0GWT0-F1
#
_entry.id   AF-T0GWT0-F1
#
_cell.length_a   1.000
_cell.length_b   1.000
_cell.length_c   1.000
_cell.angle_alpha   90.00
_cell.angle_beta   90.00
_cell.angle_gamma   90.00
#
_symmetry.space_group_name_H-M   'P 1'
#
loop_
_entity.id
_entity.type
_entity.pdbx_description
1 polymer ?
#
loop_
_entity_poly.entity_id
_entity_poly.type
_entity_poly.pdbx_seq_one_letter_code
_entity_poly.pdbx_strand_id
1 'polypeptide(L)'
;MFEARKRVFIDLLRWDMPALAGQFELDQFDDETAMYVVLADENGAHRASARLLPTTKPHILGTMFPGLCDEAIPQGPTTMEISRFCLERRSTATERREARNELVHALVAFALAHGIERYTGVAELPWLRQILTFGWHCRPLGVPKVIYGKTNGAMLIEIDEDTPTLLERAGICAPAPKRGEDAEMCRVH
;
A
#
# COMPACT_ATOMS: atom_id res chain seq x y z
N MET A 1 6.21 11.35 6.28
CA MET A 1 5.27 10.57 5.44
C MET A 1 4.23 11.43 4.75
N PHE A 2 3.33 12.15 5.46
CA PHE A 2 2.24 12.91 4.82
C PHE A 2 2.69 14.00 3.83
N GLU A 3 3.86 14.61 4.06
CA GLU A 3 4.46 15.52 3.09
C GLU A 3 4.91 14.81 1.80
N ALA A 4 5.49 13.60 1.93
CA ALA A 4 5.85 12.76 0.79
C ALA A 4 4.61 12.31 0.01
N ARG A 5 3.52 12.00 0.72
CA ARG A 5 2.22 11.70 0.12
C ARG A 5 1.71 12.87 -0.74
N LYS A 6 1.78 14.12 -0.27
CA LYS A 6 1.44 15.30 -1.08
C LYS A 6 2.26 15.37 -2.37
N ARG A 7 3.59 15.18 -2.27
CA ARG A 7 4.49 15.17 -3.44
C ARG A 7 4.09 14.10 -4.46
N VAL A 8 3.64 12.93 -4.01
CA VAL A 8 3.27 11.82 -4.90
C VAL A 8 1.85 11.98 -5.45
N PHE A 9 0.84 12.06 -4.58
CA PHE A 9 -0.55 11.96 -4.99
C PHE A 9 -1.08 13.27 -5.58
N ILE A 10 -0.74 14.41 -4.98
CA ILE A 10 -1.22 15.73 -5.44
C ILE A 10 -0.26 16.29 -6.51
N ASP A 11 1.03 16.42 -6.21
CA ASP A 11 1.95 17.16 -7.09
C ASP A 11 2.30 16.38 -8.36
N LEU A 12 2.50 15.06 -8.25
CA LEU A 12 2.90 14.22 -9.38
C LEU A 12 1.71 13.57 -10.09
N LEU A 13 0.85 12.86 -9.34
CA LEU A 13 -0.30 12.15 -9.91
C LEU A 13 -1.49 13.06 -10.22
N ARG A 14 -1.46 14.31 -9.74
CA ARG A 14 -2.49 15.34 -9.99
C ARG A 14 -3.86 14.89 -9.52
N TRP A 15 -3.93 14.16 -8.41
CA TRP A 15 -5.21 13.87 -7.77
C TRP A 15 -5.84 15.18 -7.28
N ASP A 16 -7.12 15.35 -7.57
CA ASP A 16 -7.89 16.55 -7.21
C ASP A 16 -8.31 16.48 -5.75
N MET A 17 -7.38 16.83 -4.87
CA MET A 17 -7.55 16.78 -3.41
C MET A 17 -6.85 17.98 -2.76
N PRO A 18 -7.44 18.55 -1.68
CA PRO A 18 -6.81 19.64 -0.96
C PRO A 18 -5.57 19.15 -0.19
N ALA A 19 -4.54 19.98 -0.15
CA ALA A 19 -3.42 19.79 0.77
C ALA A 19 -3.71 20.52 2.09
N LEU A 20 -3.65 19.81 3.21
CA LEU A 20 -3.76 20.38 4.55
C LEU A 20 -2.57 21.31 4.80
N ALA A 21 -2.86 22.55 5.20
CA ALA A 21 -1.88 23.63 5.36
C ALA A 21 -0.97 23.85 4.14
N GLY A 22 -1.40 23.41 2.95
CA GLY A 22 -0.59 23.43 1.72
C GLY A 22 0.60 22.46 1.71
N GLN A 23 0.76 21.61 2.74
CA GLN A 23 1.97 20.80 2.95
C GLN A 23 1.70 19.30 3.05
N PHE A 24 0.52 18.91 3.53
CA PHE A 24 0.25 17.50 3.87
C PHE A 24 -0.94 16.95 3.07
N GLU A 25 -0.82 15.71 2.60
CA GLU A 25 -1.96 14.98 2.04
C GLU A 25 -2.54 14.07 3.10
N LEU A 26 -3.76 14.38 3.52
CA LEU A 26 -4.60 13.57 4.39
C LEU A 26 -6.00 13.47 3.79
N ASP A 27 -6.67 12.34 4.02
CA ASP A 27 -8.08 12.16 3.71
C ASP A 27 -8.87 11.72 4.96
N GLN A 28 -10.17 11.49 4.81
CA GLN A 28 -11.05 11.09 5.91
C GLN A 28 -10.74 9.71 6.50
N PHE A 29 -9.88 8.91 5.87
CA PHE A 29 -9.45 7.60 6.37
C PHE A 29 -8.10 7.67 7.09
N ASP A 30 -7.50 8.86 7.24
CA ASP A 30 -6.37 9.09 8.15
C ASP A 30 -6.89 9.38 9.56
N ASP A 31 -7.56 8.38 10.15
CA ASP A 31 -8.11 8.42 11.51
C ASP A 31 -7.35 7.50 12.48
N GLU A 32 -7.83 7.41 13.73
CA GLU A 32 -7.26 6.57 14.80
C GLU A 32 -7.23 5.06 14.50
N THR A 33 -7.96 4.60 13.48
CA THR A 33 -8.00 3.20 13.06
C THR A 33 -7.00 2.90 11.94
N ALA A 34 -6.44 3.93 11.30
CA ALA A 34 -5.44 3.78 10.26
C ALA A 34 -4.10 3.33 10.83
N MET A 35 -3.55 2.27 10.24
CA MET A 35 -2.18 1.83 10.53
C MET A 35 -1.26 2.17 9.36
N TYR A 36 0.01 2.37 9.64
CA TYR A 36 1.00 2.73 8.62
C TYR A 36 2.22 1.83 8.71
N VAL A 37 2.63 1.26 7.58
CA VAL A 37 3.95 0.66 7.42
C VAL A 37 4.84 1.72 6.79
N VAL A 38 5.90 2.13 7.49
CA VAL A 38 6.78 3.23 7.06
C VAL A 38 8.22 2.74 7.04
N LEU A 39 8.89 2.96 5.91
CA LEU A 39 10.32 2.75 5.75
C LEU A 39 11.01 4.12 5.80
N ALA A 40 12.00 4.23 6.67
CA ALA A 40 12.87 5.40 6.79
C ALA A 40 14.33 5.02 6.46
N ASP A 41 15.16 6.01 6.15
CA ASP A 41 16.61 5.84 6.15
C ASP A 41 17.21 6.06 7.54
N GLU A 42 18.54 5.92 7.64
CA GLU A 42 19.30 6.08 8.88
C GLU A 42 19.17 7.48 9.51
N ASN A 43 18.76 8.49 8.74
CA ASN A 43 18.53 9.85 9.20
C ASN A 43 17.04 10.10 9.54
N GLY A 44 16.20 9.06 9.49
CA GLY A 44 14.76 9.16 9.70
C GLY A 44 14.00 9.75 8.50
N ALA A 45 14.64 9.93 7.34
CA ALA A 45 13.96 10.44 6.16
C ALA A 45 13.10 9.35 5.51
N HIS A 46 11.89 9.72 5.08
CA HIS A 46 10.94 8.78 4.46
C HIS A 46 11.49 8.20 3.15
N ARG A 47 11.47 6.87 3.02
CA ARG A 47 11.81 6.13 1.79
C ARG A 47 10.57 5.58 1.11
N ALA A 48 9.68 4.97 1.87
CA ALA A 48 8.43 4.43 1.39
C ALA A 48 7.40 4.27 2.51
N SER A 49 6.12 4.18 2.17
CA SER A 49 5.08 3.85 3.14
C SER A 49 3.83 3.29 2.46
N ALA A 50 3.02 2.58 3.24
CA ALA A 50 1.64 2.23 2.90
C ALA A 50 0.74 2.43 4.11
N ARG A 51 -0.53 2.73 3.86
CA ARG A 51 -1.59 2.77 4.88
C ARG A 51 -2.41 1.48 4.83
N LEU A 52 -2.74 0.95 5.99
CA LEU A 52 -3.61 -0.20 6.20
C LEU A 52 -4.90 0.24 6.90
N LEU A 53 -6.05 -0.06 6.31
CA LEU A 53 -7.38 0.25 6.86
C LEU A 53 -8.14 -1.03 7.21
N PRO A 54 -8.74 -1.16 8.41
CA PRO A 54 -9.61 -2.29 8.72
C PRO A 54 -10.82 -2.32 7.80
N THR A 55 -11.05 -3.43 7.09
CA THR A 55 -12.22 -3.55 6.20
C THR A 55 -13.55 -3.64 6.95
N THR A 56 -13.52 -3.85 8.27
CA THR A 56 -14.66 -3.77 9.19
C THR A 56 -15.07 -2.33 9.53
N LYS A 57 -14.31 -1.34 9.06
CA LYS A 57 -14.59 0.10 9.16
C LYS A 57 -14.75 0.71 7.76
N PRO A 58 -15.21 1.96 7.64
CA PRO A 58 -15.16 2.68 6.37
C PRO A 58 -13.74 2.66 5.78
N HIS A 59 -13.63 2.24 4.53
CA HIS A 59 -12.36 2.11 3.81
C HIS A 59 -12.57 2.51 2.34
N ILE A 60 -11.51 2.71 1.57
CA ILE A 60 -11.55 3.29 0.22
C ILE A 60 -12.39 2.43 -0.72
N LEU A 61 -12.13 1.12 -0.82
CA LEU A 61 -12.85 0.24 -1.73
C LEU A 61 -14.36 0.24 -1.44
N GLY A 62 -14.77 0.04 -0.18
CA GLY A 62 -16.17 0.01 0.22
C GLY A 62 -16.90 1.35 0.09
N THR A 63 -16.20 2.47 0.28
CA THR A 63 -16.83 3.80 0.35
C THR A 63 -16.85 4.51 -0.99
N MET A 64 -15.75 4.43 -1.75
CA MET A 64 -15.53 5.25 -2.95
C MET A 64 -15.55 4.44 -4.24
N PHE A 65 -15.15 3.17 -4.19
CA PHE A 65 -15.02 2.32 -5.38
C PHE A 65 -15.81 1.00 -5.31
N PRO A 66 -17.02 0.94 -4.70
CA PRO A 66 -17.71 -0.34 -4.50
C PRO A 66 -18.03 -1.03 -5.82
N GLY A 67 -18.26 -0.25 -6.89
CA GLY A 67 -18.52 -0.78 -8.23
C GLY A 67 -17.32 -1.44 -8.93
N LEU A 68 -16.13 -1.52 -8.31
CA LEU A 68 -14.98 -2.25 -8.86
C LEU A 68 -14.98 -3.76 -8.50
N CYS A 69 -15.90 -4.20 -7.64
CA CYS A 69 -16.08 -5.61 -7.33
C CYS A 69 -17.27 -6.17 -8.13
N ASP A 70 -17.07 -7.31 -8.79
CA ASP A 70 -18.15 -8.04 -9.47
C ASP A 70 -18.99 -8.86 -8.45
N GLU A 71 -18.39 -9.19 -7.31
CA GLU A 71 -19.01 -9.86 -6.16
C GLU A 71 -19.04 -8.94 -4.93
N ALA A 72 -19.47 -9.49 -3.79
CA ALA A 72 -19.41 -8.78 -2.51
C ALA A 72 -17.99 -8.33 -2.19
N ILE A 73 -17.86 -7.10 -1.66
CA ILE A 73 -16.57 -6.52 -1.27
C ILE A 73 -15.99 -7.37 -0.12
N PRO A 74 -14.75 -7.88 -0.25
CA PRO A 74 -14.15 -8.67 0.83
C PRO A 74 -13.96 -7.81 2.08
N GLN A 75 -14.57 -8.24 3.17
CA GLN A 75 -14.48 -7.60 4.49
C GLN A 75 -14.34 -8.66 5.57
N GLY A 76 -13.65 -8.33 6.66
CA GLY A 76 -13.52 -9.23 7.80
C GLY A 76 -12.43 -8.82 8.79
N PRO A 77 -12.39 -9.47 9.97
CA PRO A 77 -11.41 -9.16 11.00
C PRO A 77 -9.97 -9.49 10.60
N THR A 78 -9.75 -10.39 9.64
CA THR A 78 -8.44 -10.76 9.09
C THR A 78 -8.18 -10.16 7.71
N THR A 79 -8.98 -9.16 7.30
CA THR A 79 -8.89 -8.49 5.99
C THR A 79 -8.65 -7.00 6.18
N MET A 80 -7.58 -6.48 5.57
CA MET A 80 -7.21 -5.06 5.61
C MET A 80 -7.16 -4.48 4.19
N GLU A 81 -7.36 -3.17 4.03
CA GLU A 81 -7.15 -2.50 2.75
C GLU A 81 -5.79 -1.79 2.73
N ILE A 82 -4.97 -2.08 1.73
CA ILE A 82 -3.76 -1.30 1.42
C ILE A 82 -4.15 -0.08 0.60
N SER A 83 -3.75 1.10 1.08
CA SER A 83 -3.90 2.37 0.38
C SER A 83 -2.63 3.21 0.50
N ARG A 84 -2.54 4.28 -0.30
CA ARG A 84 -1.42 5.24 -0.24
C ARG A 84 -0.03 4.60 -0.29
N PHE A 85 0.15 3.60 -1.18
CA PHE A 85 1.46 3.01 -1.47
C PHE A 85 2.38 4.08 -2.08
N CYS A 86 3.24 4.67 -1.25
CA CYS A 86 3.96 5.90 -1.53
C CYS A 86 5.46 5.61 -1.52
N LEU A 87 6.13 5.85 -2.64
CA LEU A 87 7.59 5.75 -2.77
C LEU A 87 8.17 7.16 -2.85
N GLU A 88 9.22 7.45 -2.09
CA GLU A 88 9.93 8.73 -2.16
C GLU A 88 10.45 8.95 -3.59
N ARG A 89 10.24 10.16 -4.11
CA ARG A 89 10.51 10.50 -5.50
C ARG A 89 11.88 11.12 -5.71
N ARG A 90 12.48 11.69 -4.66
CA ARG A 90 13.82 12.29 -4.71
C ARG A 90 14.96 11.27 -4.81
N SER A 91 14.66 9.97 -4.70
CA SER A 91 15.62 8.87 -4.84
C SER A 91 15.78 8.42 -6.30
N THR A 92 16.84 7.66 -6.60
CA THR A 92 17.12 7.05 -7.89
C THR A 92 16.12 5.95 -8.26
N ALA A 93 16.11 5.52 -9.53
CA ALA A 93 15.24 4.42 -9.96
C ALA A 93 15.54 3.09 -9.27
N THR A 94 16.80 2.86 -8.90
CA THR A 94 17.24 1.66 -8.16
C THR A 94 16.74 1.71 -6.73
N GLU A 95 17.01 2.80 -6.00
CA GLU A 95 16.56 2.98 -4.62
C GLU A 95 15.03 2.90 -4.49
N ARG A 96 14.28 3.47 -5.44
CA ARG A 96 12.80 3.33 -5.46
C ARG A 96 12.36 1.88 -5.63
N ARG A 97 13.07 1.10 -6.43
CA ARG A 97 12.77 -0.32 -6.65
C ARG A 97 13.06 -1.14 -5.39
N GLU A 98 14.18 -0.85 -4.74
CA GLU A 98 14.56 -1.46 -3.46
C GLU A 98 13.54 -1.12 -2.38
N ALA A 99 13.21 0.16 -2.20
CA ALA A 99 12.22 0.60 -1.21
C ALA A 99 10.81 0.02 -1.50
N ARG A 100 10.45 -0.15 -2.78
CA ARG A 100 9.22 -0.86 -3.16
C ARG A 100 9.25 -2.31 -2.72
N ASN A 101 10.33 -3.04 -3.04
CA ASN A 101 10.43 -4.45 -2.66
C ASN A 101 10.44 -4.63 -1.15
N GLU A 102 11.20 -3.78 -0.45
CA GLU A 102 11.25 -3.73 1.02
C GLU A 102 9.86 -3.47 1.61
N LEU A 103 9.10 -2.52 1.06
CA LEU A 103 7.75 -2.21 1.55
C LEU A 103 6.78 -3.38 1.29
N VAL A 104 6.89 -4.05 0.14
CA VAL A 104 6.09 -5.25 -0.17
C VAL A 104 6.39 -6.37 0.84
N HIS A 105 7.67 -6.62 1.15
CA HIS A 105 8.06 -7.58 2.18
C HIS A 105 7.57 -7.18 3.57
N ALA A 106 7.68 -5.89 3.93
CA ALA A 106 7.21 -5.38 5.21
C ALA A 106 5.68 -5.56 5.37
N LEU A 107 4.90 -5.39 4.30
CA LEU A 107 3.45 -5.64 4.31
C LEU A 107 3.11 -7.12 4.52
N VAL A 108 3.87 -8.04 3.90
CA VAL A 108 3.72 -9.49 4.11
C VAL A 108 4.12 -9.88 5.54
N ALA A 109 5.28 -9.43 6.01
CA ALA A 109 5.74 -9.71 7.37
C ALA A 109 4.77 -9.17 8.42
N PHE A 110 4.25 -7.96 8.22
CA PHE A 110 3.22 -7.37 9.09
C PHE A 110 1.95 -8.22 9.11
N ALA A 111 1.50 -8.69 7.94
CA ALA A 111 0.31 -9.54 7.84
C ALA A 111 0.47 -10.85 8.62
N LEU A 112 1.57 -11.56 8.40
CA LEU A 112 1.87 -12.82 9.07
C LEU A 112 1.97 -12.64 10.60
N ALA A 113 2.62 -11.57 11.06
CA ALA A 113 2.76 -11.28 12.48
C ALA A 113 1.43 -10.94 13.19
N HIS A 114 0.44 -10.41 12.45
CA HIS A 114 -0.83 -9.94 13.01
C HIS A 114 -2.04 -10.80 12.61
N GLY A 115 -1.83 -11.94 11.94
CA GLY A 115 -2.91 -12.82 11.50
C GLY A 115 -3.81 -12.22 10.43
N ILE A 116 -3.28 -11.32 9.59
CA ILE A 116 -3.98 -10.79 8.42
C ILE A 116 -3.81 -11.79 7.29
N GLU A 117 -4.92 -12.35 6.81
CA GLU A 117 -4.95 -13.33 5.74
C GLU A 117 -5.08 -12.68 4.36
N ARG A 118 -5.65 -11.47 4.30
CA ARG A 118 -6.04 -10.83 3.05
C ARG A 118 -5.80 -9.33 3.06
N TYR A 119 -5.29 -8.83 1.94
CA TYR A 119 -5.32 -7.41 1.62
C TYR A 119 -6.24 -7.13 0.44
N THR A 120 -7.07 -6.09 0.56
CA THR A 120 -7.73 -5.46 -0.60
C THR A 120 -6.99 -4.19 -1.00
N GLY A 121 -7.25 -3.68 -2.19
CA GLY A 121 -6.78 -2.36 -2.58
C GLY A 121 -7.33 -1.89 -3.92
N VAL A 122 -7.26 -0.58 -4.12
CA VAL A 122 -7.63 0.09 -5.37
C VAL A 122 -6.38 0.73 -5.97
N ALA A 123 -6.20 0.54 -7.28
CA ALA A 123 -5.07 1.10 -8.01
C ALA A 123 -5.46 1.54 -9.41
N GLU A 124 -4.80 2.59 -9.91
CA GLU A 124 -4.81 2.93 -11.33
C GLU A 124 -4.21 1.76 -12.14
N LEU A 125 -4.76 1.49 -13.33
CA LEU A 125 -4.45 0.31 -14.14
C LEU A 125 -2.95 0.02 -14.34
N PRO A 126 -2.07 1.01 -14.58
CA PRO A 126 -0.63 0.74 -14.70
C PRO A 126 -0.02 0.15 -13.43
N TRP A 127 -0.41 0.66 -12.26
CA TRP A 127 0.08 0.18 -10.97
C TRP A 127 -0.57 -1.15 -10.59
N LEU A 128 -1.87 -1.32 -10.86
CA LEU A 128 -2.57 -2.60 -10.67
C LEU A 128 -1.89 -3.75 -11.43
N ARG A 129 -1.55 -3.53 -12.70
CA ARG A 129 -0.82 -4.52 -13.52
C ARG A 129 0.50 -4.91 -12.89
N GLN A 130 1.21 -3.95 -12.28
CA GLN A 130 2.46 -4.21 -11.61
C GLN A 130 2.26 -5.03 -10.32
N ILE A 131 1.30 -4.66 -9.47
CA ILE A 131 0.92 -5.40 -8.25
C ILE A 131 0.62 -6.87 -8.55
N LEU A 132 -0.14 -7.15 -9.61
CA LEU A 132 -0.51 -8.51 -10.00
C LEU A 132 0.71 -9.38 -10.38
N THR A 133 1.87 -8.78 -10.62
CA THR A 133 3.10 -9.48 -11.03
C THR A 133 4.10 -9.70 -9.89
N PHE A 134 3.79 -9.29 -8.65
CA PHE A 134 4.73 -9.43 -7.51
C PHE A 134 4.94 -10.86 -7.03
N GLY A 135 4.23 -11.85 -7.57
CA GLY A 135 4.42 -13.27 -7.27
C GLY A 135 3.45 -13.83 -6.23
N TRP A 136 2.92 -12.98 -5.34
CA TRP A 136 1.88 -13.36 -4.38
C TRP A 136 0.57 -13.83 -5.06
N HIS A 137 -0.31 -14.47 -4.29
CA HIS A 137 -1.65 -14.83 -4.73
C HIS A 137 -2.53 -13.58 -4.82
N CYS A 138 -2.53 -12.93 -5.99
CA CYS A 138 -3.27 -11.71 -6.22
C CYS A 138 -4.18 -11.83 -7.45
N ARG A 139 -5.44 -11.43 -7.27
CA ARG A 139 -6.45 -11.46 -8.32
C ARG A 139 -7.24 -10.15 -8.38
N PRO A 140 -7.71 -9.73 -9.56
CA PRO A 140 -8.69 -8.66 -9.65
C PRO A 140 -10.00 -9.08 -8.96
N LEU A 141 -10.70 -8.11 -8.37
CA LEU A 141 -12.04 -8.28 -7.80
C LEU A 141 -13.17 -8.01 -8.78
N GLY A 142 -12.84 -7.45 -9.94
CA GLY A 142 -13.75 -7.22 -11.04
C GLY A 142 -13.05 -6.52 -12.21
N VAL A 143 -13.83 -6.14 -13.21
CA VAL A 143 -13.30 -5.44 -14.39
C VAL A 143 -12.89 -4.00 -14.04
N PRO A 144 -11.70 -3.51 -14.43
CA PRO A 144 -11.32 -2.12 -14.24
C PRO A 144 -12.32 -1.15 -14.91
N LYS A 145 -12.63 -0.04 -14.24
CA LYS A 145 -13.61 0.97 -14.69
C LYS A 145 -13.00 2.37 -14.66
N VAL A 146 -13.54 3.26 -15.51
CA VAL A 146 -13.17 4.68 -15.48
C VAL A 146 -13.95 5.35 -14.35
N ILE A 147 -13.23 5.79 -13.31
CA ILE A 147 -13.77 6.47 -12.13
C ILE A 147 -12.85 7.65 -11.85
N TYR A 148 -13.42 8.84 -11.62
CA TYR A 148 -12.66 10.11 -11.48
C TYR A 148 -11.67 10.37 -12.64
N GLY A 149 -12.07 10.02 -13.87
CA GLY A 149 -11.25 10.25 -15.08
C GLY A 149 -10.05 9.33 -15.24
N LYS A 150 -9.89 8.32 -14.38
CA LYS A 150 -8.80 7.33 -14.45
C LYS A 150 -9.37 5.92 -14.52
N THR A 151 -8.69 5.02 -15.22
CA THR A 151 -9.04 3.59 -15.20
C THR A 151 -8.47 2.95 -13.94
N ASN A 152 -9.37 2.59 -13.03
CA ASN A 152 -9.05 1.99 -11.73
C ASN A 152 -9.54 0.54 -11.69
N GLY A 153 -8.83 -0.32 -10.98
CA GLY A 153 -9.31 -1.65 -10.64
C GLY A 153 -9.06 -1.96 -9.16
N ALA A 154 -9.80 -2.93 -8.65
CA ALA A 154 -9.65 -3.44 -7.30
C ALA A 154 -9.00 -4.83 -7.34
N MET A 155 -8.19 -5.14 -6.34
CA MET A 155 -7.57 -6.46 -6.18
C MET A 155 -7.77 -7.02 -4.78
N LEU A 156 -7.63 -8.34 -4.69
CA LEU A 156 -7.46 -9.10 -3.47
C LEU A 156 -6.09 -9.79 -3.52
N ILE A 157 -5.33 -9.67 -2.45
CA ILE A 157 -4.06 -10.36 -2.22
C ILE A 157 -4.28 -11.28 -1.03
N GLU A 158 -4.00 -12.57 -1.20
CA GLU A 158 -4.00 -13.56 -0.12
C GLU A 158 -2.58 -13.69 0.43
N ILE A 159 -2.47 -13.76 1.76
CA ILE A 159 -1.21 -13.84 2.49
C ILE A 159 -1.20 -15.12 3.32
N ASP A 160 -0.12 -15.88 3.16
CA ASP A 160 0.16 -17.13 3.85
C ASP A 160 1.68 -17.31 4.04
N GLU A 161 2.07 -18.43 4.66
CA GLU A 161 3.47 -18.75 4.95
C GLU A 161 4.34 -18.94 3.68
N ASP A 162 3.72 -19.24 2.54
CA ASP A 162 4.42 -19.41 1.25
C ASP A 162 4.67 -18.06 0.55
N THR A 163 3.90 -17.03 0.89
CA THR A 163 3.95 -15.71 0.26
C THR A 163 5.36 -15.09 0.20
N PRO A 164 6.20 -15.11 1.26
CA PRO A 164 7.58 -14.63 1.16
C PRO A 164 8.39 -15.33 0.06
N THR A 165 8.28 -16.66 -0.05
CA THR A 165 8.98 -17.45 -1.07
C THR A 165 8.49 -17.10 -2.48
N LEU A 166 7.19 -16.85 -2.64
CA LEU A 166 6.60 -16.43 -3.91
C LEU A 166 7.12 -15.07 -4.38
N LEU A 167 7.25 -14.11 -3.45
CA LEU A 167 7.85 -12.80 -3.73
C LEU A 167 9.29 -12.92 -4.25
N GLU A 168 10.11 -13.73 -3.57
CA GLU A 168 11.51 -13.96 -3.96
C GLU A 168 11.62 -14.58 -5.35
N ARG A 169 10.81 -15.60 -5.65
CA ARG A 169 10.76 -16.23 -6.98
C ARG A 169 10.38 -15.26 -8.09
N ALA A 170 9.57 -14.25 -7.79
CA ALA A 170 9.20 -13.19 -8.72
C ALA A 170 10.23 -12.05 -8.81
N GLY A 171 11.37 -12.15 -8.12
CA GLY A 171 12.41 -11.11 -8.09
C GLY A 171 12.04 -9.90 -7.24
N ILE A 172 11.03 -10.01 -6.38
CA ILE A 172 10.76 -9.06 -5.31
C ILE A 172 11.66 -9.46 -4.14
N CYS A 173 12.95 -9.19 -4.25
CA CYS A 173 13.91 -9.52 -3.20
C CYS A 173 13.86 -8.48 -2.08
N ALA A 174 13.83 -8.92 -0.83
CA ALA A 174 14.11 -8.05 0.30
C ALA A 174 15.52 -7.46 0.15
N PRO A 175 15.75 -6.19 0.54
CA PRO A 175 17.10 -5.67 0.59
C PRO A 175 17.94 -6.51 1.56
N ALA A 176 19.22 -6.68 1.25
CA ALA A 176 20.15 -7.31 2.19
C ALA A 176 20.07 -6.57 3.53
N PRO A 177 20.08 -7.29 4.68
CA PRO A 177 20.03 -6.64 5.99
C PRO A 177 21.17 -5.63 6.07
N LYS A 178 20.82 -4.36 6.21
CA LYS A 178 21.78 -3.34 6.60
C LYS A 178 22.22 -3.68 8.02
N ARG A 179 23.52 -3.64 8.30
CA ARG A 179 24.04 -3.91 9.65
C ARG A 179 23.38 -2.93 10.63
N GLY A 180 22.43 -3.40 11.45
CA GLY A 180 22.00 -2.71 12.67
C GLY A 180 20.52 -2.37 12.86
N GLU A 181 19.58 -2.79 12.00
CA GLU A 181 18.17 -2.33 12.12
C GLU A 181 17.23 -3.40 12.68
N ASP A 182 16.93 -3.29 13.98
CA ASP A 182 15.68 -3.79 14.56
C ASP A 182 14.55 -2.86 14.10
N ALA A 183 13.55 -3.40 13.39
CA ALA A 183 12.42 -2.64 12.88
C ALA A 183 11.55 -2.13 14.04
N GLU A 184 11.76 -0.88 14.44
CA GLU A 184 10.96 -0.21 15.46
C GLU A 184 9.59 0.15 14.87
N MET A 185 8.58 -0.67 15.18
CA MET A 185 7.19 -0.43 14.84
C MET A 185 6.66 0.76 15.64
N CYS A 186 6.81 1.96 15.07
CA CYS A 186 6.39 3.20 15.71
C CYS A 186 4.85 3.30 15.71
N ARG A 187 4.22 2.96 16.84
CA ARG A 187 2.81 3.30 17.13
C ARG A 187 2.75 4.79 17.45
N VAL A 188 2.17 5.59 16.56
CA VAL A 188 1.82 6.98 16.85
C VAL A 188 0.60 6.96 17.78
N HIS A 189 0.72 7.57 18.96
CA HIS A 189 -0.40 7.86 19.87
C HIS A 189 -1.22 9.04 19.37
#